data_AF-A0A2C6KG32-F1
#
_entry.id   AF-A0A2C6KG32-F1
#
_cell.length_a   1.000
_cell.length_b   1.000
_cell.length_c   1.000
_cell.angle_alpha   90.00
_cell.angle_beta   90.00
_cell.angle_gamma   90.00
#
_symmetry.space_group_name_H-M   'P 1'
#
loop_
_entity.id
_entity.type
_entity.pdbx_description
1 polymer ?
#
loop_
_entity_poly.entity_id
_entity_poly.type
_entity_poly.pdbx_seq_one_letter_code
_entity_poly.pdbx_strand_id
1 'polypeptide(L)'
;LSPVWVSYVGLHLYFVSESGVTWRTSLLHRPYFYLSVKRNSLRGETASTYLLQLQEAIKDHLERVDVQIEEAYREDLSDPAHLARLLPSWDFDSSETAESFAKKRFASAAGKEAQDRKDDAKMPSRRLFLKLSFSNVKSLVEARDELRKIVRRNREVHQRRQEEERRMGGYIGEKKKKSFYSSSSLTDGFSSSSRSALEGASRTSGKHLGGGGNEEEDDEEGDVLELIDDLFEADVLYIARCCIDLKLRCGLWHDVKKSSVSMADPLE
;
A
#
# COMPACT_ATOMS: atom_id res chain seq x y z
N LEU A 1 1.58 19.28 -36.46
CA LEU A 1 2.10 18.87 -35.15
C LEU A 1 3.39 18.11 -35.40
N SER A 2 4.54 18.70 -35.06
CA SER A 2 5.83 18.02 -35.13
C SER A 2 5.81 16.81 -34.21
N PRO A 3 6.37 15.65 -34.61
CA PRO A 3 6.45 14.50 -33.72
C PRO A 3 7.29 14.89 -32.50
N VAL A 4 6.74 14.70 -31.30
CA VAL A 4 7.49 14.78 -30.06
C VAL A 4 8.51 13.64 -30.12
N TRP A 5 9.78 13.98 -30.31
CA TRP A 5 10.85 12.98 -30.30
C TRP A 5 10.95 12.41 -28.89
N VAL A 6 10.48 11.17 -28.71
CA VAL A 6 10.71 10.42 -27.47
C VAL A 6 12.18 10.02 -27.44
N SER A 7 12.94 10.65 -26.55
CA SER A 7 14.31 10.25 -26.29
C SER A 7 14.33 9.02 -25.37
N TYR A 8 14.91 7.93 -25.84
CA TYR A 8 15.13 6.73 -25.04
C TYR A 8 16.49 6.79 -24.34
N VAL A 9 16.56 6.27 -23.13
CA VAL A 9 17.84 6.06 -22.45
C VAL A 9 18.45 4.71 -22.82
N GLY A 10 19.79 4.65 -22.87
CA GLY A 10 20.53 3.42 -23.09
C GLY A 10 21.85 3.39 -22.32
N LEU A 11 22.33 2.18 -22.07
CA LEU A 11 23.63 1.90 -21.46
C LEU A 11 24.67 1.69 -22.56
N HIS A 12 25.75 2.47 -22.53
CA HIS A 12 26.91 2.23 -23.39
C HIS A 12 27.82 1.16 -22.78
N LEU A 13 28.09 0.12 -23.55
CA LEU A 13 28.99 -0.98 -23.21
C LEU A 13 30.23 -0.91 -24.10
N TYR A 14 31.40 -1.02 -23.49
CA TYR A 14 32.70 -0.98 -24.16
C TYR A 14 33.36 -2.35 -24.04
N PHE A 15 33.86 -2.86 -25.16
CA PHE A 15 34.42 -4.20 -25.29
C PHE A 15 35.81 -4.16 -25.91
N VAL A 16 36.59 -5.18 -25.62
CA VAL A 16 37.84 -5.53 -26.30
C VAL A 16 37.63 -6.91 -26.89
N SER A 17 37.82 -7.07 -28.21
CA SER A 17 37.72 -8.36 -28.88
C SER A 17 38.96 -9.23 -28.61
N GLU A 18 38.88 -10.52 -28.97
CA GLU A 18 40.02 -11.45 -28.94
C GLU A 18 41.20 -10.97 -29.81
N SER A 19 40.90 -10.24 -30.89
CA SER A 19 41.92 -9.62 -31.76
C SER A 19 42.53 -8.32 -31.19
N GLY A 20 42.12 -7.90 -29.98
CA GLY A 20 42.57 -6.66 -29.35
C GLY A 20 41.86 -5.39 -29.86
N VAL A 21 40.84 -5.52 -30.71
CA VAL A 21 40.08 -4.38 -31.25
C VAL A 21 39.06 -3.92 -30.22
N THR A 22 39.08 -2.62 -29.89
CA THR A 22 38.08 -2.02 -29.01
C THR A 22 36.85 -1.57 -29.79
N TRP A 23 35.66 -1.83 -29.27
CA TRP A 23 34.41 -1.38 -29.86
C TRP A 23 33.37 -1.11 -28.77
N ARG A 24 32.28 -0.42 -29.13
CA ARG A 24 31.18 -0.16 -28.19
C ARG A 24 29.83 -0.46 -28.82
N THR A 25 28.86 -0.76 -27.98
CA THR A 25 27.44 -0.86 -28.35
C THR A 25 26.58 -0.17 -27.32
N SER A 26 25.33 0.09 -27.68
CA SER A 26 24.32 0.70 -26.81
C SER A 26 23.22 -0.31 -26.58
N LEU A 27 22.90 -0.56 -25.32
CA LEU A 27 21.77 -1.38 -24.93
C LEU A 27 20.65 -0.47 -24.43
N LEU A 28 19.45 -0.64 -24.99
CA LEU A 28 18.27 0.10 -24.54
C LEU A 28 17.53 -0.72 -23.47
N HIS A 29 17.18 -0.07 -22.37
CA HIS A 29 16.42 -0.67 -21.26
C HIS A 29 15.57 0.41 -20.61
N ARG A 30 14.27 0.19 -20.44
CA ARG A 30 13.39 1.22 -19.86
C ARG A 30 13.65 1.36 -18.35
N PRO A 31 13.95 2.57 -17.85
CA PRO A 31 14.00 2.81 -16.42
C PRO A 31 12.62 2.59 -15.79
N TYR A 32 12.57 1.96 -14.62
CA TYR A 32 11.31 1.72 -13.90
C TYR A 32 11.49 1.74 -12.39
N PHE A 33 10.37 1.90 -11.69
CA PHE A 33 10.23 1.61 -10.27
C PHE A 33 8.86 0.98 -9.99
N TYR A 34 8.65 0.54 -8.75
CA TYR A 34 7.40 -0.09 -8.34
C TYR A 34 6.60 0.80 -7.41
N LEU A 35 5.27 0.74 -7.53
CA LEU A 35 4.31 1.38 -6.64
C LEU A 35 3.53 0.29 -5.92
N SER A 36 3.50 0.30 -4.60
CA SER A 36 2.67 -0.63 -3.83
C SER A 36 1.27 -0.07 -3.62
N VAL A 37 0.27 -0.94 -3.74
CA VAL A 37 -1.13 -0.62 -3.49
C VAL A 37 -1.54 -1.17 -2.12
N LYS A 38 -2.47 -0.49 -1.43
CA LYS A 38 -3.03 -0.95 -0.16
C LYS A 38 -3.77 -2.28 -0.34
N ARG A 39 -3.41 -3.29 0.46
CA ARG A 39 -3.90 -4.67 0.34
C ARG A 39 -5.41 -4.81 0.60
N ASN A 40 -5.96 -3.99 1.50
CA ASN A 40 -7.39 -4.06 1.85
C ASN A 40 -8.30 -3.54 0.75
N SER A 41 -7.77 -2.69 -0.13
CA SER A 41 -8.52 -2.06 -1.22
C SER A 41 -8.65 -2.95 -2.46
N LEU A 42 -7.95 -4.09 -2.49
CA LEU A 42 -7.96 -5.05 -3.59
C LEU A 42 -8.73 -6.33 -3.22
N ARG A 43 -9.71 -6.24 -2.32
CA ARG A 43 -10.55 -7.38 -1.91
C ARG A 43 -11.95 -7.27 -2.52
N GLY A 44 -12.50 -8.42 -2.89
CA GLY A 44 -13.87 -8.52 -3.42
C GLY A 44 -13.97 -8.27 -4.93
N GLU A 45 -15.20 -8.26 -5.42
CA GLU A 45 -15.52 -8.17 -6.86
C GLU A 45 -15.12 -6.81 -7.48
N THR A 46 -15.01 -5.76 -6.67
CA THR A 46 -14.69 -4.39 -7.10
C THR A 46 -13.19 -4.09 -7.22
N ALA A 47 -12.32 -5.02 -6.78
CA ALA A 47 -10.87 -4.82 -6.76
C ALA A 47 -10.27 -4.48 -8.13
N SER A 48 -10.74 -5.15 -9.18
CA SER A 48 -10.30 -4.90 -10.55
C SER A 48 -10.70 -3.51 -11.05
N THR A 49 -11.90 -3.04 -10.67
CA THR A 49 -12.39 -1.71 -11.04
C THR A 49 -11.54 -0.63 -10.41
N TYR A 50 -11.28 -0.71 -9.10
CA TYR A 50 -10.43 0.26 -8.40
C TYR A 50 -9.00 0.28 -8.94
N LEU A 51 -8.48 -0.87 -9.34
CA LEU A 51 -7.14 -0.95 -9.91
C LEU A 51 -7.08 -0.27 -11.29
N LEU A 52 -8.09 -0.45 -12.14
CA LEU A 52 -8.18 0.25 -13.43
C LEU A 52 -8.31 1.76 -13.23
N GLN A 53 -9.19 2.21 -12.34
CA GLN A 53 -9.35 3.62 -11.98
C GLN A 53 -8.04 4.21 -11.44
N LEU A 54 -7.31 3.46 -10.61
CA LEU A 54 -6.01 3.89 -10.10
C LEU A 54 -4.98 4.04 -11.22
N GLN A 55 -4.92 3.10 -12.16
CA GLN A 55 -3.99 3.19 -13.30
C GLN A 55 -4.30 4.40 -14.18
N GLU A 56 -5.59 4.69 -14.41
CA GLU A 56 -6.03 5.87 -15.15
C GLU A 56 -5.68 7.16 -14.41
N ALA A 57 -6.01 7.25 -13.13
CA ALA A 57 -5.66 8.40 -12.30
C ALA A 57 -4.14 8.65 -12.23
N ILE A 58 -3.31 7.59 -12.21
CA ILE A 58 -1.84 7.73 -12.29
C ILE A 58 -1.41 8.28 -13.65
N LYS A 59 -1.99 7.79 -14.76
CA LYS A 59 -1.68 8.29 -16.10
C LYS A 59 -2.05 9.76 -16.25
N ASP A 60 -3.22 10.15 -15.75
CA ASP A 60 -3.69 11.54 -15.78
C ASP A 60 -2.81 12.43 -14.90
N HIS A 61 -2.47 11.97 -13.69
CA HIS A 61 -1.57 12.70 -12.81
C HIS A 61 -0.16 12.88 -13.39
N LEU A 62 0.26 11.96 -14.26
CA LEU A 62 1.56 11.95 -14.93
C LEU A 62 1.48 12.31 -16.42
N GLU A 63 0.45 13.05 -16.86
CA GLU A 63 0.18 13.36 -18.29
C GLU A 63 1.39 13.91 -19.07
N ARG A 64 2.33 14.56 -18.36
CA ARG A 64 3.53 15.18 -18.92
C ARG A 64 4.63 14.19 -19.26
N VAL A 65 4.49 12.94 -18.81
CA VAL A 65 5.49 11.89 -18.88
C VAL A 65 4.91 10.65 -19.56
N ASP A 66 5.66 10.09 -20.51
CA ASP A 66 5.33 8.77 -21.10
C ASP A 66 5.59 7.65 -20.08
N VAL A 67 4.51 7.16 -19.47
CA VAL A 67 4.51 6.11 -18.45
C VAL A 67 3.77 4.86 -18.94
N GLN A 68 4.46 3.73 -18.90
CA GLN A 68 3.89 2.40 -19.11
C GLN A 68 3.66 1.73 -17.77
N ILE A 69 2.46 1.19 -17.55
CA ILE A 69 2.05 0.56 -16.29
C ILE A 69 1.81 -0.92 -16.52
N GLU A 70 2.47 -1.76 -15.73
CA GLU A 70 2.30 -3.22 -15.74
C GLU A 70 2.02 -3.72 -14.31
N GLU A 71 1.14 -4.70 -14.16
CA GLU A 71 0.99 -5.39 -12.87
C GLU A 71 2.20 -6.29 -12.59
N ALA A 72 2.74 -6.21 -11.38
CA ALA A 72 3.85 -7.02 -10.95
C ALA A 72 3.59 -7.63 -9.57
N TYR A 73 3.57 -8.96 -9.49
CA TYR A 73 3.46 -9.68 -8.23
C TYR A 73 4.85 -9.98 -7.68
N ARG A 74 5.19 -9.37 -6.54
CA ARG A 74 6.51 -9.47 -5.90
C ARG A 74 6.39 -9.92 -4.45
N GLU A 75 7.46 -10.50 -3.95
CA GLU A 75 7.58 -10.80 -2.52
C GLU A 75 7.89 -9.53 -1.77
N ASP A 76 7.12 -9.27 -0.71
CA ASP A 76 7.30 -8.12 0.16
C ASP A 76 7.47 -8.64 1.58
N LEU A 77 8.71 -8.67 2.07
CA LEU A 77 9.02 -9.18 3.41
C LEU A 77 8.51 -8.26 4.52
N SER A 78 8.14 -7.02 4.19
CA SER A 78 7.50 -6.12 5.15
C SER A 78 6.01 -6.40 5.32
N ASP A 79 5.39 -7.08 4.35
CA ASP A 79 3.98 -7.46 4.42
C ASP A 79 3.81 -8.62 5.41
N PRO A 80 3.05 -8.48 6.51
CA PRO A 80 2.83 -9.57 7.48
C PRO A 80 2.27 -10.85 6.85
N ALA A 81 1.59 -10.75 5.71
CA ALA A 81 1.02 -11.88 4.98
C ALA A 81 2.04 -12.64 4.11
N HIS A 82 3.30 -12.20 3.99
CA HIS A 82 4.30 -12.87 3.13
C HIS A 82 4.58 -14.31 3.55
N LEU A 83 4.51 -14.60 4.86
CA LEU A 83 4.69 -15.93 5.43
C LEU A 83 3.45 -16.84 5.29
N ALA A 84 2.31 -16.32 4.82
CA ALA A 84 1.08 -17.12 4.70
C ALA A 84 1.24 -18.36 3.80
N ARG A 85 2.24 -18.37 2.90
CA ARG A 85 2.61 -19.56 2.10
C ARG A 85 3.40 -20.61 2.86
N LEU A 86 4.14 -20.21 3.89
CA LEU A 86 5.03 -21.07 4.67
C LEU A 86 4.35 -21.63 5.91
N LEU A 87 3.30 -20.97 6.40
CA LEU A 87 2.42 -21.55 7.38
C LEU A 87 1.67 -22.72 6.70
N PRO A 88 1.75 -23.96 7.23
CA PRO A 88 0.76 -24.98 6.92
C PRO A 88 -0.62 -24.37 7.16
N SER A 89 -1.69 -24.87 6.55
CA SER A 89 -3.05 -24.40 6.87
C SER A 89 -3.35 -24.69 8.34
N TRP A 90 -2.91 -23.79 9.21
CA TRP A 90 -3.13 -23.78 10.63
C TRP A 90 -4.47 -23.10 10.79
N ASP A 91 -5.52 -23.92 10.90
CA ASP A 91 -6.82 -23.46 11.37
C ASP A 91 -6.65 -23.04 12.83
N PHE A 92 -6.17 -21.81 13.03
CA PHE A 92 -6.08 -21.18 14.34
C PHE A 92 -7.47 -20.70 14.72
N ASP A 93 -8.18 -21.51 15.51
CA ASP A 93 -9.37 -21.07 16.22
C ASP A 93 -8.90 -20.24 17.43
N SER A 94 -9.21 -18.94 17.40
CA SER A 94 -8.88 -17.96 18.45
C SER A 94 -9.50 -18.28 19.82
N SER A 95 -10.30 -19.34 19.94
CA SER A 95 -10.87 -19.83 21.21
C SER A 95 -10.10 -21.00 21.86
N GLU A 96 -9.12 -21.61 21.19
CA GLU A 96 -8.40 -22.78 21.73
C GLU A 96 -7.21 -22.39 22.64
N THR A 97 -7.20 -22.93 23.86
CA THR A 97 -6.07 -22.82 24.79
C THR A 97 -4.90 -23.74 24.39
N ALA A 98 -3.67 -23.39 24.79
CA ALA A 98 -2.47 -24.18 24.47
C ALA A 98 -2.54 -25.66 24.93
N GLU A 99 -3.31 -25.96 25.98
CA GLU A 99 -3.50 -27.32 26.51
C GLU A 99 -4.43 -28.19 25.65
N SER A 100 -5.48 -27.60 25.07
CA SER A 100 -6.35 -28.32 24.11
C SER A 100 -5.61 -28.63 22.81
N PHE A 101 -4.67 -27.76 22.42
CA PHE A 101 -3.81 -27.92 21.26
C PHE A 101 -2.89 -29.16 21.36
N ALA A 102 -2.30 -29.39 22.54
CA ALA A 102 -1.41 -30.52 22.78
C ALA A 102 -2.15 -31.86 22.74
N LYS A 103 -3.37 -31.93 23.29
CA LYS A 103 -4.19 -33.16 23.30
C LYS A 103 -4.67 -33.56 21.90
N LYS A 104 -5.01 -32.58 21.05
CA LYS A 104 -5.48 -32.82 19.68
C LYS A 104 -4.39 -33.39 18.76
N ARG A 105 -3.13 -32.96 18.97
CA ARG A 105 -1.97 -33.39 18.17
C ARG A 105 -1.58 -34.86 18.39
N PHE A 106 -1.89 -35.44 19.54
CA PHE A 106 -1.63 -36.86 19.81
C PHE A 106 -2.79 -37.79 19.43
N ALA A 107 -4.00 -37.26 19.26
CA ALA A 107 -5.17 -38.06 18.85
C ALA A 107 -5.27 -38.26 17.32
N SER A 108 -4.68 -37.37 16.52
CA SER A 108 -4.84 -37.34 15.05
C SER A 108 -3.87 -38.25 14.26
N ALA A 109 -3.17 -39.19 14.90
CA ALA A 109 -2.29 -40.14 14.19
C ALA A 109 -3.05 -41.26 13.44
N ALA A 110 -4.39 -41.26 13.46
CA ALA A 110 -5.20 -42.21 12.71
C ALA A 110 -6.37 -41.50 12.02
N GLY A 111 -6.46 -41.63 10.69
CA GLY A 111 -7.63 -41.27 9.91
C GLY A 111 -7.38 -40.21 8.84
N LYS A 112 -7.20 -40.69 7.61
CA LYS A 112 -7.45 -39.91 6.38
C LYS A 112 -8.94 -39.59 6.27
N GLU A 113 -9.22 -38.59 5.43
CA GLU A 113 -10.51 -38.20 4.82
C GLU A 113 -11.23 -37.01 5.45
N ALA A 114 -11.07 -35.86 4.79
CA ALA A 114 -12.13 -34.84 4.60
C ALA A 114 -11.72 -33.95 3.42
N GLN A 115 -11.94 -34.47 2.21
CA GLN A 115 -12.05 -33.71 0.98
C GLN A 115 -13.48 -33.16 0.93
N ASP A 116 -13.63 -31.85 1.13
CA ASP A 116 -14.64 -30.98 0.51
C ASP A 116 -14.78 -29.68 1.32
N ARG A 117 -14.86 -28.55 0.60
CA ARG A 117 -14.92 -27.14 1.05
C ARG A 117 -13.56 -26.45 1.25
N LYS A 118 -12.84 -26.11 0.17
CA LYS A 118 -11.75 -25.12 0.26
C LYS A 118 -11.42 -24.41 -1.05
N ASP A 119 -12.40 -23.74 -1.66
CA ASP A 119 -12.15 -22.89 -2.84
C ASP A 119 -12.19 -21.38 -2.55
N ASP A 120 -12.32 -20.95 -1.29
CA ASP A 120 -12.32 -19.52 -0.97
C ASP A 120 -10.97 -19.03 -0.39
N ALA A 121 -10.34 -18.14 -1.17
CA ALA A 121 -9.30 -17.18 -0.79
C ALA A 121 -7.90 -17.72 -0.43
N LYS A 122 -7.24 -18.39 -1.37
CA LYS A 122 -5.76 -18.46 -1.35
C LYS A 122 -5.19 -17.09 -1.71
N MET A 123 -5.01 -16.22 -0.71
CA MET A 123 -4.35 -14.92 -0.91
C MET A 123 -3.00 -15.15 -1.64
N PRO A 124 -2.70 -14.40 -2.72
CA PRO A 124 -1.38 -14.49 -3.31
C PRO A 124 -0.39 -14.04 -2.25
N SER A 125 0.56 -14.90 -1.86
CA SER A 125 1.60 -14.48 -0.91
C SER A 125 2.52 -13.41 -1.50
N ARG A 126 2.43 -13.17 -2.81
CA ARG A 126 3.09 -12.06 -3.47
C ARG A 126 2.15 -10.86 -3.45
N ARG A 127 2.68 -9.73 -2.98
CA ARG A 127 2.00 -8.44 -2.99
C ARG A 127 1.94 -7.92 -4.42
N LEU A 128 0.82 -7.28 -4.75
CA LEU A 128 0.64 -6.60 -6.03
C LEU A 128 1.34 -5.23 -6.00
N PHE A 129 2.12 -4.99 -7.04
CA PHE A 129 2.74 -3.71 -7.34
C PHE A 129 2.34 -3.28 -8.76
N LEU A 130 2.33 -1.97 -8.99
CA LEU A 130 2.31 -1.40 -10.33
C LEU A 130 3.74 -1.03 -10.72
N LYS A 131 4.26 -1.65 -11.77
CA LYS A 131 5.57 -1.33 -12.36
C LYS A 131 5.38 -0.16 -13.32
N LEU A 132 6.02 0.96 -13.02
CA LEU A 132 5.96 2.18 -13.81
C LEU A 132 7.25 2.29 -14.61
N SER A 133 7.15 2.18 -15.95
CA SER A 133 8.29 2.18 -16.87
C SER A 133 8.29 3.42 -17.76
N PHE A 134 9.44 4.07 -17.88
CA PHE A 134 9.57 5.37 -18.52
C PHE A 134 10.49 5.30 -19.75
N SER A 135 10.37 6.26 -20.66
CA SER A 135 11.25 6.33 -21.84
C SER A 135 12.69 6.72 -21.47
N ASN A 136 12.87 7.57 -20.46
CA ASN A 136 14.18 8.06 -20.00
C ASN A 136 14.21 8.34 -18.48
N VAL A 137 15.42 8.56 -17.96
CA VAL A 137 15.65 8.76 -16.51
C VAL A 137 15.06 10.08 -16.01
N LYS A 138 15.03 11.13 -16.84
CA LYS A 138 14.44 12.42 -16.45
C LYS A 138 12.95 12.26 -16.18
N SER A 139 12.24 11.61 -17.10
CA SER A 139 10.83 11.23 -16.95
C SER A 139 10.57 10.39 -15.70
N LEU A 140 11.43 9.41 -15.40
CA LEU A 140 11.33 8.64 -14.15
C LEU A 140 11.46 9.53 -12.91
N VAL A 141 12.45 10.42 -12.89
CA VAL A 141 12.71 11.32 -11.75
C VAL A 141 11.55 12.28 -11.53
N GLU A 142 11.02 12.88 -12.59
CA GLU A 142 9.84 13.76 -12.53
C GLU A 142 8.62 13.00 -11.96
N ALA A 143 8.30 11.82 -12.48
CA ALA A 143 7.19 11.01 -12.00
C ALA A 143 7.37 10.56 -10.54
N ARG A 144 8.57 10.15 -10.16
CA ARG A 144 8.89 9.79 -8.78
C ARG A 144 8.63 10.96 -7.83
N ASP A 145 9.06 12.16 -8.18
CA ASP A 145 8.95 13.31 -7.30
C ASP A 145 7.50 13.77 -7.15
N GLU A 146 6.66 13.64 -8.19
CA GLU A 146 5.21 13.83 -8.09
C GLU A 146 4.54 12.76 -7.20
N LEU A 147 4.78 11.48 -7.47
CA LEU A 147 4.17 10.39 -6.68
C LEU A 147 4.62 10.39 -5.22
N ARG A 148 5.83 10.85 -4.91
CA ARG A 148 6.29 11.03 -3.52
C ARG A 148 5.43 12.03 -2.74
N LYS A 149 4.88 13.05 -3.41
CA LYS A 149 3.97 14.01 -2.77
C LYS A 149 2.67 13.31 -2.37
N ILE A 150 2.13 12.46 -3.25
CA ILE A 150 0.93 11.65 -2.97
C ILE A 150 1.19 10.68 -1.81
N VAL A 151 2.28 9.90 -1.86
CA VAL A 151 2.64 8.96 -0.78
C VAL A 151 2.75 9.69 0.56
N ARG A 152 3.42 10.85 0.59
CA ARG A 152 3.54 11.66 1.81
C ARG A 152 2.17 12.09 2.33
N ARG A 153 1.31 12.65 1.47
CA ARG A 153 -0.06 13.06 1.84
C ARG A 153 -0.86 11.88 2.39
N ASN A 154 -0.82 10.72 1.71
CA ASN A 154 -1.54 9.52 2.12
C ASN A 154 -1.08 9.01 3.50
N ARG A 155 0.23 9.07 3.77
CA ARG A 155 0.78 8.72 5.09
C ARG A 155 0.29 9.66 6.19
N GLU A 156 0.30 10.96 5.94
CA GLU A 156 -0.19 11.98 6.89
C GLU A 156 -1.68 11.78 7.19
N VAL A 157 -2.51 11.56 6.16
CA VAL A 157 -3.96 11.28 6.31
C VAL A 157 -4.18 10.00 7.12
N HIS A 158 -3.43 8.94 6.82
CA HIS A 158 -3.57 7.68 7.53
C HIS A 158 -3.15 7.78 9.00
N GLN A 159 -2.06 8.48 9.29
CA GLN A 159 -1.61 8.73 10.66
C GLN A 159 -2.63 9.55 11.45
N ARG A 160 -3.20 10.59 10.86
CA ARG A 160 -4.24 11.40 11.49
C ARG A 160 -5.47 10.56 11.84
N ARG A 161 -5.97 9.75 10.89
CA ARG A 161 -7.12 8.87 11.13
C ARG A 161 -6.83 7.86 12.24
N GLN A 162 -5.66 7.22 12.24
CA GLN A 162 -5.27 6.30 13.31
C GLN A 162 -5.18 6.99 14.68
N GLU A 163 -4.68 8.23 14.74
CA GLU A 163 -4.63 8.99 15.99
C GLU A 163 -6.02 9.35 16.50
N GLU A 164 -6.90 9.84 15.62
CA GLU A 164 -8.31 10.14 15.94
C GLU A 164 -9.04 8.90 16.46
N GLU A 165 -8.89 7.76 15.80
CA GLU A 165 -9.43 6.47 16.24
C GLU A 165 -8.89 6.07 17.62
N ARG A 166 -7.58 6.25 17.87
CA ARG A 166 -6.98 6.00 19.19
C ARG A 166 -7.55 6.91 20.28
N ARG A 167 -7.75 8.19 19.96
CA ARG A 167 -8.33 9.18 20.90
C ARG A 167 -9.76 8.80 21.23
N MET A 168 -10.58 8.48 20.22
CA MET A 168 -11.98 8.08 20.38
C MET A 168 -12.14 6.71 21.06
N GLY A 169 -11.25 5.75 20.79
CA GLY A 169 -11.22 4.45 21.48
C GLY A 169 -10.94 4.58 22.98
N GLY A 170 -10.15 5.59 23.39
CA GLY A 170 -9.95 5.96 24.78
C GLY A 170 -11.23 6.43 25.48
N TYR A 171 -12.07 7.21 24.78
CA TYR A 171 -13.35 7.72 25.32
C TYR A 171 -14.40 6.61 25.56
N ILE A 172 -14.40 5.55 24.76
CA ILE A 172 -15.30 4.39 24.96
C ILE A 172 -14.85 3.55 26.18
N GLY A 173 -13.54 3.44 26.42
CA GLY A 173 -12.97 2.78 27.59
C GLY A 173 -13.28 3.49 28.92
N GLU A 174 -13.33 4.82 28.94
CA GLU A 174 -13.65 5.59 30.16
C GLU A 174 -15.14 5.56 30.53
N LYS A 175 -16.06 5.52 29.55
CA LYS A 175 -17.51 5.38 29.85
C LYS A 175 -17.86 4.01 30.46
N LYS A 176 -17.18 2.93 30.07
CA LYS A 176 -17.33 1.61 30.71
C LYS A 176 -16.76 1.54 32.12
N LYS A 177 -15.75 2.36 32.46
CA LYS A 177 -15.21 2.43 33.83
C LYS A 177 -16.06 3.28 34.78
N LYS A 178 -16.76 4.32 34.27
CA LYS A 178 -17.68 5.13 35.09
C LYS A 178 -19.05 4.48 35.34
N SER A 179 -19.49 3.49 34.55
CA SER A 179 -20.74 2.76 34.84
C SER A 179 -20.55 1.55 35.76
N PHE A 180 -19.31 1.15 36.10
CA PHE A 180 -19.05 -0.04 36.92
C PHE A 180 -18.95 0.26 38.43
N TYR A 181 -18.71 1.52 38.84
CA TYR A 181 -18.61 1.90 40.25
C TYR A 181 -19.83 2.67 40.82
N SER A 182 -20.94 2.74 40.08
CA SER A 182 -22.15 3.44 40.55
C SER A 182 -23.35 2.52 40.69
N SER A 183 -23.20 1.42 41.42
CA SER A 183 -24.35 0.71 42.00
C SER A 183 -23.93 -0.11 43.23
N SER A 184 -23.73 0.55 44.37
CA SER A 184 -23.99 -0.02 45.71
C SER A 184 -23.65 0.96 46.83
N SER A 185 -24.64 1.68 47.34
CA SER A 185 -25.04 1.59 48.76
C SER A 185 -26.21 2.53 49.05
N LEU A 186 -27.32 1.94 49.50
CA LEU A 186 -28.42 2.63 50.18
C LEU A 186 -28.14 2.70 51.69
N THR A 187 -28.93 3.55 52.36
CA THR A 187 -29.01 3.87 53.82
C THR A 187 -28.04 4.98 54.26
N ASP A 188 -28.40 6.00 55.04
CA ASP A 188 -29.60 6.24 55.86
C ASP A 188 -29.80 7.76 56.08
N GLY A 189 -31.02 8.17 56.46
CA GLY A 189 -31.42 9.59 56.53
C GLY A 189 -31.04 10.36 57.80
N PHE A 190 -30.93 11.68 57.70
CA PHE A 190 -31.36 12.65 58.72
C PHE A 190 -31.46 14.07 58.15
N SER A 191 -32.43 14.82 58.66
CA SER A 191 -32.78 16.22 58.33
C SER A 191 -31.85 17.22 59.03
N SER A 192 -31.46 18.32 58.37
CA SER A 192 -31.79 19.69 58.82
C SER A 192 -30.97 20.77 58.11
N SER A 193 -31.66 21.89 57.91
CA SER A 193 -31.27 23.18 57.35
C SER A 193 -29.88 23.71 57.73
N SER A 194 -29.25 24.46 56.82
CA SER A 194 -28.78 25.84 57.06
C SER A 194 -28.26 26.53 55.80
N ARG A 195 -28.40 27.85 55.81
CA ARG A 195 -28.24 28.85 54.75
C ARG A 195 -26.78 29.30 54.57
N SER A 196 -26.41 29.68 53.35
CA SER A 196 -25.61 30.89 52.97
C SER A 196 -25.24 30.78 51.48
N ALA A 197 -25.74 31.58 50.53
CA ALA A 197 -25.51 33.02 50.32
C ALA A 197 -24.05 33.38 49.97
N LEU A 198 -23.73 33.42 48.67
CA LEU A 198 -22.87 34.40 47.98
C LEU A 198 -22.94 34.06 46.47
N GLU A 199 -23.77 34.68 45.64
CA GLU A 199 -23.64 36.01 45.02
C GLU A 199 -22.33 36.21 44.22
N GLY A 200 -22.48 36.44 42.91
CA GLY A 200 -21.38 36.66 41.97
C GLY A 200 -21.81 36.54 40.51
N ALA A 201 -22.59 37.52 40.05
CA ALA A 201 -23.13 37.64 38.70
C ALA A 201 -22.08 37.97 37.62
N SER A 202 -22.35 37.56 36.36
CA SER A 202 -22.51 38.39 35.15
C SER A 202 -22.23 37.54 33.89
N ARG A 203 -23.21 37.03 33.13
CA ARG A 203 -24.05 37.68 32.08
C ARG A 203 -23.29 38.35 30.92
N THR A 204 -23.27 37.66 29.78
CA THR A 204 -23.73 38.12 28.43
C THR A 204 -24.11 36.85 27.64
N SER A 205 -25.39 36.49 27.44
CA SER A 205 -26.31 36.97 26.38
C SER A 205 -25.63 37.01 25.00
N GLY A 206 -26.02 36.31 23.94
CA GLY A 206 -27.22 35.53 23.61
C GLY A 206 -27.38 35.53 22.08
N LYS A 207 -28.25 34.64 21.56
CA LYS A 207 -28.81 34.52 20.19
C LYS A 207 -28.01 33.74 19.14
N HIS A 208 -28.61 33.05 18.17
CA HIS A 208 -29.91 32.37 17.96
C HIS A 208 -29.84 31.75 16.55
N LEU A 209 -30.34 30.51 16.40
CA LEU A 209 -30.99 29.86 15.23
C LEU A 209 -30.56 30.12 13.76
N GLY A 210 -30.46 29.02 13.02
CA GLY A 210 -30.57 28.90 11.55
C GLY A 210 -29.62 27.79 11.07
N GLY A 211 -30.04 26.61 10.59
CA GLY A 211 -31.15 26.37 9.69
C GLY A 211 -30.66 26.57 8.26
N GLY A 212 -30.06 25.53 7.67
CA GLY A 212 -29.55 25.53 6.31
C GLY A 212 -28.97 24.17 5.99
N GLY A 213 -29.81 23.27 5.49
CA GLY A 213 -29.33 22.11 4.77
C GLY A 213 -28.60 22.60 3.53
N ASN A 214 -27.33 22.25 3.42
CA ASN A 214 -26.71 22.05 2.13
C ASN A 214 -26.70 20.54 1.91
N GLU A 215 -27.44 20.16 0.88
CA GLU A 215 -27.22 18.97 0.08
C GLU A 215 -25.76 19.02 -0.40
N GLU A 216 -24.87 18.40 0.37
CA GLU A 216 -23.65 17.79 -0.14
C GLU A 216 -23.85 16.29 0.08
N GLU A 217 -24.76 15.71 -0.73
CA GLU A 217 -24.50 14.37 -1.26
C GLU A 217 -23.34 14.53 -2.26
N ASP A 218 -22.17 14.88 -1.73
CA ASP A 218 -20.93 14.75 -2.48
C ASP A 218 -20.69 13.26 -2.56
N ASP A 219 -20.72 12.74 -3.78
CA ASP A 219 -20.32 11.38 -4.12
C ASP A 219 -19.06 11.02 -3.30
N GLU A 220 -19.19 10.15 -2.28
CA GLU A 220 -18.03 9.59 -1.54
C GLU A 220 -17.25 8.61 -2.45
N GLU A 221 -16.98 8.99 -3.69
CA GLU A 221 -15.98 8.37 -4.53
C GLU A 221 -14.62 8.91 -4.07
N GLY A 222 -14.15 8.36 -2.95
CA GLY A 222 -12.87 8.74 -2.35
C GLY A 222 -11.73 8.72 -3.37
N ASP A 223 -10.83 9.71 -3.28
CA ASP A 223 -9.70 9.85 -4.20
C ASP A 223 -8.94 8.53 -4.36
N VAL A 224 -9.03 7.92 -5.55
CA VAL A 224 -8.44 6.61 -5.84
C VAL A 224 -6.91 6.63 -5.65
N LEU A 225 -6.26 7.79 -5.72
CA LEU A 225 -4.83 7.92 -5.43
C LEU A 225 -4.51 7.68 -3.95
N GLU A 226 -5.47 7.69 -3.04
CA GLU A 226 -5.29 7.27 -1.65
C GLU A 226 -4.96 5.78 -1.51
N LEU A 227 -5.21 4.98 -2.56
CA LEU A 227 -4.83 3.57 -2.62
C LEU A 227 -3.33 3.35 -2.73
N ILE A 228 -2.58 4.38 -3.14
CA ILE A 228 -1.13 4.37 -3.22
C ILE A 228 -0.55 4.33 -1.80
N ASP A 229 0.29 3.32 -1.54
CA ASP A 229 0.90 3.10 -0.23
C ASP A 229 2.36 3.60 -0.19
N ASP A 230 3.20 3.10 -1.10
CA ASP A 230 4.62 3.45 -1.13
C ASP A 230 5.28 3.25 -2.50
N LEU A 231 6.50 3.76 -2.63
CA LEU A 231 7.38 3.62 -3.79
C LEU A 231 8.55 2.68 -3.45
N PHE A 232 8.84 1.76 -4.36
CA PHE A 232 9.89 0.76 -4.21
C PHE A 232 10.89 0.88 -5.34
N GLU A 233 12.18 0.79 -4.98
CA GLU A 233 13.32 0.82 -5.90
C GLU A 233 13.40 2.07 -6.79
N ALA A 234 12.78 3.18 -6.37
CA ALA A 234 12.72 4.44 -7.13
C ALA A 234 14.00 5.29 -7.07
N ASP A 235 14.99 4.84 -6.32
CA ASP A 235 16.31 5.43 -6.14
C ASP A 235 17.46 4.57 -6.72
N VAL A 236 17.14 3.43 -7.34
CA VAL A 236 18.13 2.58 -7.99
C VAL A 236 18.71 3.31 -9.21
N LEU A 237 20.02 3.47 -9.23
CA LEU A 237 20.73 4.08 -10.37
C LEU A 237 20.47 3.29 -11.66
N TYR A 238 20.21 4.00 -12.76
CA TYR A 238 19.89 3.38 -14.05
C TYR A 238 20.94 2.36 -14.50
N ILE A 239 22.23 2.67 -14.34
CA ILE A 239 23.32 1.73 -14.68
C ILE A 239 23.23 0.47 -13.83
N ALA A 240 23.01 0.60 -12.52
CA ALA A 240 22.88 -0.54 -11.62
C ALA A 240 21.67 -1.40 -12.00
N ARG A 241 20.53 -0.77 -12.31
CA ARG A 241 19.33 -1.44 -12.81
C ARG A 241 19.63 -2.29 -14.05
N CYS A 242 20.23 -1.68 -15.08
CA CYS A 242 20.59 -2.39 -16.31
C CYS A 242 21.52 -3.59 -16.02
N CYS A 243 22.53 -3.39 -15.17
CA CYS A 243 23.47 -4.46 -14.82
C CYS A 243 22.79 -5.60 -14.05
N ILE A 244 21.85 -5.31 -13.15
CA ILE A 244 21.13 -6.32 -12.37
C ILE A 244 20.20 -7.11 -13.29
N ASP A 245 19.29 -6.43 -13.97
CA ASP A 245 18.22 -7.05 -14.76
C ASP A 245 18.79 -7.89 -15.90
N LEU A 246 19.80 -7.37 -16.60
CA LEU A 246 20.40 -7.98 -17.79
C LEU A 246 21.61 -8.85 -17.44
N LYS A 247 21.91 -9.00 -16.14
CA LYS A 247 23.03 -9.80 -15.62
C LYS A 247 24.39 -9.42 -16.23
N LEU A 248 24.58 -8.13 -16.55
CA LEU A 248 25.83 -7.62 -17.11
C LEU A 248 26.85 -7.34 -16.03
N ARG A 249 28.09 -7.79 -16.23
CA ARG A 249 29.24 -7.52 -15.35
C ARG A 249 30.47 -7.20 -16.19
N CYS A 250 31.21 -6.18 -15.78
CA CYS A 250 32.51 -5.86 -16.36
C CYS A 250 33.53 -6.97 -16.07
N GLY A 251 34.50 -7.14 -16.97
CA GLY A 251 35.56 -8.15 -16.82
C GLY A 251 35.16 -9.57 -17.21
N LEU A 252 33.89 -9.80 -17.56
CA LEU A 252 33.44 -11.06 -18.16
C LEU A 252 33.46 -10.97 -19.68
N TRP A 253 33.66 -12.12 -20.32
CA TRP A 253 33.44 -12.29 -21.74
C TRP A 253 31.93 -12.34 -22.02
N HIS A 254 31.49 -11.64 -23.06
CA HIS A 254 30.09 -11.60 -23.47
C HIS A 254 29.98 -11.78 -24.98
N ASP A 255 29.02 -12.60 -25.41
CA ASP A 255 28.63 -12.72 -26.82
C ASP A 255 27.52 -11.73 -27.16
N VAL A 256 27.85 -10.67 -27.88
CA VAL A 256 26.89 -9.63 -28.24
C VAL A 256 26.16 -10.00 -29.52
N LYS A 257 24.83 -10.12 -29.42
CA LYS A 257 23.93 -10.44 -30.52
C LYS A 257 22.85 -9.37 -30.64
N LYS A 258 22.41 -9.11 -31.87
CA LYS A 258 21.24 -8.26 -32.10
C LYS A 258 19.97 -9.08 -31.84
N SER A 259 19.14 -8.63 -30.92
CA SER A 259 17.79 -9.15 -30.74
C SER A 259 16.90 -8.70 -31.91
N SER A 260 16.03 -9.59 -32.40
CA SER A 260 15.00 -9.26 -33.39
C SER A 260 13.73 -8.64 -32.79
N VAL A 261 13.64 -8.55 -31.46
CA VAL A 261 12.45 -8.04 -30.74
C VAL A 261 12.47 -6.51 -30.69
N SER A 262 11.34 -5.88 -31.06
CA SER A 262 11.17 -4.44 -31.03
C SER A 262 10.97 -3.94 -29.60
N MET A 263 11.49 -2.76 -29.25
CA MET A 263 11.18 -2.13 -27.95
C MET A 263 9.71 -1.69 -27.79
N ALA A 264 8.92 -1.79 -28.85
CA ALA A 264 7.47 -1.59 -28.80
C ALA A 264 6.73 -2.86 -28.36
N ASP A 265 7.39 -4.01 -28.34
CA ASP A 265 6.78 -5.28 -27.96
C ASP A 265 6.88 -5.46 -26.44
N PRO A 266 5.79 -5.83 -25.75
CA PRO A 266 5.83 -6.23 -24.35
C PRO A 266 6.85 -7.36 -24.16
N LEU A 267 7.61 -7.33 -23.06
CA LEU A 267 8.45 -8.47 -22.68
C LEU A 267 7.54 -9.63 -22.28
N GLU A 268 7.57 -10.73 -23.05
CA GLU A 268 6.92 -12.01 -22.70
C GLU A 268 7.51 -12.62 -21.40
#